data_AF-A0A8T9MY33-F1
#
_entry.id   AF-A0A8T9MY33-F1
#
_cell.length_a   1.000
_cell.length_b   1.000
_cell.length_c   1.000
_cell.angle_alpha   90.00
_cell.angle_beta   90.00
_cell.angle_gamma   90.00
#
_symmetry.space_group_name_H-M   'P 1'
#
loop_
_entity.id
_entity.type
_entity.pdbx_description
1 polymer ?
#
loop_
_entity_poly.entity_id
_entity_poly.type
_entity_poly.pdbx_seq_one_letter_code
_entity_poly.pdbx_strand_id
1 'polypeptide(L)'
;TAPPRATPPSLHRLYITDLWKPQLDRNQPNPSTPRHPETAHQAMATTGIGNLSTLLKRLEAATSRLEDITIAQSQAYNSSAQAAAAVSLPLAGGAPPPPPPPPPPAPVEEVKEDPPAVKAWDATVTEALNEYKQLSAKVGGLVNEQANSVSKTYAEQRNLVLLAASCTRPAGGVQSPTFAKLLQPLQAALVEVSEIRDKNRGDKQFFNHLSTVSEGIPAVGWVAVEPKPGPYVAEMKDSAQFYANRIIKDFKDTDKTHVEWSRSFIKLLETLRTYIMQNQTTGLVWNPKGADPETFKAGGS
;
A
#
# COMPACT_ATOMS: atom_id res chain seq x y z
N THR A 1 -46.31 -27.61 18.77
CA THR A 1 -45.64 -27.51 17.46
C THR A 1 -45.34 -26.03 17.20
N ALA A 2 -44.07 -25.64 17.30
CA ALA A 2 -43.62 -24.25 17.16
C ALA A 2 -43.49 -23.85 15.68
N PRO A 3 -43.73 -22.57 15.29
CA PRO A 3 -43.52 -22.11 13.93
C PRO A 3 -42.03 -21.87 13.61
N PRO A 4 -41.60 -21.97 12.33
CA PRO A 4 -40.20 -21.85 11.96
C PRO A 4 -39.72 -20.40 11.98
N ARG A 5 -38.51 -20.22 12.49
CA ARG A 5 -37.78 -18.96 12.65
C ARG A 5 -37.34 -18.41 11.29
N ALA A 6 -37.67 -17.16 11.01
CA ALA A 6 -37.20 -16.43 9.84
C ALA A 6 -35.66 -16.34 9.80
N THR A 7 -35.09 -16.63 8.64
CA THR A 7 -33.67 -16.41 8.30
C THR A 7 -33.41 -14.91 8.08
N PRO A 8 -32.35 -14.31 8.67
CA PRO A 8 -31.93 -12.96 8.28
C PRO A 8 -31.05 -13.01 7.02
N PRO A 9 -31.10 -11.98 6.15
CA PRO A 9 -30.27 -11.92 4.96
C PRO A 9 -28.81 -11.64 5.35
N SER A 10 -27.92 -12.57 4.99
CA SER A 10 -26.49 -12.47 5.24
C SER A 10 -25.79 -11.62 4.18
N LEU A 11 -25.47 -10.39 4.61
CA LEU A 11 -24.18 -9.70 4.47
C LEU A 11 -23.66 -9.37 3.07
N HIS A 12 -23.75 -8.06 2.78
CA HIS A 12 -22.94 -7.31 1.84
C HIS A 12 -21.44 -7.67 1.92
N ARG A 13 -20.90 -7.92 0.74
CA ARG A 13 -19.48 -8.09 0.40
C ARG A 13 -18.72 -6.79 0.71
N LEU A 14 -17.88 -6.77 1.75
CA LEU A 14 -16.98 -5.65 2.06
C LEU A 14 -15.65 -5.87 1.34
N TYR A 15 -15.32 -4.97 0.43
CA TYR A 15 -14.04 -4.94 -0.29
C TYR A 15 -13.04 -4.05 0.44
N ILE A 16 -11.74 -4.21 0.17
CA ILE A 16 -10.65 -3.42 0.75
C ILE A 16 -10.82 -1.91 0.47
N THR A 17 -11.57 -1.51 -0.57
CA THR A 17 -12.05 -0.13 -0.79
C THR A 17 -12.85 0.47 0.37
N ASP A 18 -13.57 -0.33 1.14
CA ASP A 18 -14.47 0.16 2.19
C ASP A 18 -13.70 0.57 3.47
N LEU A 19 -12.41 0.24 3.57
CA LEU A 19 -11.53 0.65 4.66
C LEU A 19 -11.04 2.11 4.55
N TRP A 20 -11.19 2.74 3.38
CA TRP A 20 -10.65 4.09 3.09
C TRP A 20 -11.73 5.14 2.74
N LYS A 21 -12.99 4.72 2.58
CA LYS A 21 -14.13 5.62 2.30
C LYS A 21 -14.42 6.72 3.35
N PRO A 22 -14.26 6.51 4.68
CA PRO A 22 -14.65 7.52 5.67
C PRO A 22 -13.78 8.79 5.72
N GLN A 23 -12.66 8.81 4.98
CA GLN A 23 -11.75 9.96 4.92
C GLN A 23 -12.04 10.85 3.71
N LEU A 24 -12.45 10.27 2.57
CA LEU A 24 -12.69 10.99 1.31
C LEU A 24 -14.01 11.76 1.27
N ASP A 25 -15.02 11.35 2.05
CA ASP A 25 -16.34 12.00 2.07
C ASP A 25 -16.41 13.24 2.99
N ARG A 26 -15.32 13.57 3.70
CA ARG A 26 -15.31 14.65 4.70
C ARG A 26 -15.04 16.04 4.13
N ASN A 27 -14.93 16.18 2.81
CA ASN A 27 -14.49 17.42 2.15
C ASN A 27 -15.45 17.96 1.07
N GLN A 28 -16.75 17.63 1.13
CA GLN A 28 -17.77 18.37 0.37
C GLN A 28 -18.36 19.51 1.21
N PRO A 29 -18.43 20.76 0.68
CA PRO A 29 -19.12 21.84 1.36
C PRO A 29 -20.64 21.68 1.18
N ASN A 30 -21.39 21.46 2.26
CA ASN A 30 -22.85 21.55 2.27
C ASN A 30 -23.27 22.92 2.86
N PRO A 31 -24.15 23.71 2.23
CA PRO A 31 -24.49 25.06 2.69
C PRO A 31 -25.69 25.09 3.64
N SER A 32 -25.72 26.11 4.53
CA SER A 32 -26.89 26.64 5.28
C SER A 32 -27.29 25.81 6.53
N THR A 33 -27.45 26.26 7.79
CA THR A 33 -27.38 27.53 8.57
C THR A 33 -27.56 27.11 10.08
N PRO A 34 -27.77 27.99 11.09
CA PRO A 34 -26.95 29.04 11.71
C PRO A 34 -26.40 28.68 13.12
N ARG A 35 -25.48 29.53 13.60
CA ARG A 35 -24.89 29.59 14.96
C ARG A 35 -25.86 30.12 16.03
N HIS A 36 -25.80 29.58 17.25
CA HIS A 36 -25.67 30.35 18.51
C HIS A 36 -25.11 29.46 19.65
N PRO A 37 -24.52 30.05 20.72
CA PRO A 37 -23.49 29.43 21.55
C PRO A 37 -23.97 29.04 22.96
N GLU A 38 -23.37 28.00 23.58
CA GLU A 38 -23.00 28.03 25.01
C GLU A 38 -22.07 26.86 25.38
N THR A 39 -21.25 27.10 26.39
CA THR A 39 -20.14 26.35 26.97
C THR A 39 -20.44 24.95 27.51
N ALA A 40 -19.54 23.98 27.29
CA ALA A 40 -19.29 22.86 28.20
C ALA A 40 -17.88 22.26 28.02
N HIS A 41 -17.32 21.81 29.13
CA HIS A 41 -15.94 21.40 29.36
C HIS A 41 -15.38 20.28 28.45
N GLN A 42 -14.17 20.55 27.97
CA GLN A 42 -12.98 19.68 27.95
C GLN A 42 -13.19 18.20 28.30
N ALA A 43 -13.41 17.39 27.27
CA ALA A 43 -13.08 15.97 27.24
C ALA A 43 -12.07 15.75 26.09
N MET A 44 -10.79 15.59 26.43
CA MET A 44 -9.73 15.36 25.45
C MET A 44 -9.78 13.95 24.87
N ALA A 45 -9.49 13.90 23.57
CA ALA A 45 -9.60 12.77 22.65
C ALA A 45 -8.70 11.58 22.99
N THR A 46 -9.29 10.38 22.94
CA THR A 46 -8.62 9.06 22.94
C THR A 46 -9.04 8.21 21.73
N THR A 47 -9.35 8.83 20.60
CA THR A 47 -10.00 8.18 19.44
C THR A 47 -9.08 7.86 18.27
N GLY A 48 -7.76 7.71 18.49
CA GLY A 48 -6.80 7.33 17.43
C GLY A 48 -6.35 5.86 17.50
N ILE A 49 -6.17 5.33 18.71
CA ILE A 49 -5.53 4.02 18.95
C ILE A 49 -6.50 2.84 18.77
N GLY A 50 -7.80 3.06 18.99
CA GLY A 50 -8.83 2.01 18.84
C GLY A 50 -9.08 1.59 17.39
N ASN A 51 -8.67 2.40 16.41
CA ASN A 51 -8.99 2.14 15.00
C ASN A 51 -8.03 1.11 14.38
N LEU A 52 -6.72 1.22 14.62
CA LEU A 52 -5.71 0.33 14.03
C LEU A 52 -5.77 -1.10 14.58
N SER A 53 -5.89 -1.28 15.90
CA SER A 53 -6.01 -2.61 16.52
C SER A 53 -7.29 -3.34 16.09
N THR A 54 -8.36 -2.59 15.80
CA THR A 54 -9.62 -3.13 15.29
C THR A 54 -9.49 -3.52 13.81
N LEU A 55 -8.73 -2.76 13.01
CA LEU A 55 -8.44 -3.11 11.63
C LEU A 55 -7.56 -4.36 11.52
N LEU A 56 -6.53 -4.47 12.36
CA LEU A 56 -5.64 -5.64 12.43
C LEU A 56 -6.39 -6.93 12.84
N LYS A 57 -7.20 -6.88 13.91
CA LYS A 57 -7.99 -8.03 14.38
C LYS A 57 -9.04 -8.49 13.35
N ARG A 58 -9.61 -7.55 12.59
CA ARG A 58 -10.56 -7.88 11.51
C ARG A 58 -9.87 -8.48 10.29
N LEU A 59 -8.62 -8.10 10.04
CA LEU A 59 -7.80 -8.66 8.97
C LEU A 59 -7.39 -10.11 9.29
N GLU A 60 -6.97 -10.40 10.52
CA GLU A 60 -6.65 -11.76 10.98
C GLU A 60 -7.87 -12.72 10.92
N ALA A 61 -9.07 -12.20 11.21
CA ALA A 61 -10.30 -12.98 11.08
C ALA A 61 -10.68 -13.28 9.61
N ALA A 62 -10.23 -12.44 8.67
CA ALA A 62 -10.46 -12.64 7.23
C ALA A 62 -9.48 -13.66 6.62
N THR A 63 -8.23 -13.72 7.11
CA THR A 63 -7.24 -14.72 6.69
C THR A 63 -7.57 -16.11 7.23
N SER A 64 -8.06 -16.22 8.47
CA SER A 64 -8.47 -17.52 9.04
C SER A 64 -9.66 -18.16 8.30
N ARG A 65 -10.56 -17.36 7.70
CA ARG A 65 -11.69 -17.87 6.87
C ARG A 65 -11.26 -18.34 5.48
N LEU A 66 -10.08 -17.96 5.00
CA LEU A 66 -9.58 -18.37 3.69
C LEU A 66 -9.00 -19.80 3.71
N GLU A 67 -8.51 -20.25 4.87
CA GLU A 67 -7.99 -21.62 5.06
C GLU A 67 -9.13 -22.66 5.05
N ASP A 68 -10.31 -22.31 5.59
CA ASP A 68 -11.49 -23.22 5.60
C ASP A 68 -12.17 -23.37 4.22
N ILE A 69 -12.13 -22.34 3.36
CA ILE A 69 -12.76 -22.39 2.02
C ILE A 69 -11.91 -23.22 1.04
N THR A 70 -10.59 -23.24 1.24
CA THR A 70 -9.65 -24.00 0.41
C THR A 70 -9.81 -25.52 0.62
N ILE A 71 -10.21 -25.94 1.82
CA ILE A 71 -10.53 -27.35 2.12
C ILE A 71 -11.86 -27.77 1.47
N ALA A 72 -12.86 -26.88 1.41
CA ALA A 72 -14.17 -27.19 0.82
C ALA A 72 -14.16 -27.30 -0.73
N GLN A 73 -13.26 -26.60 -1.43
CA GLN A 73 -13.15 -26.68 -2.90
C GLN A 73 -12.41 -27.93 -3.40
N SER A 74 -11.53 -28.53 -2.58
CA SER A 74 -10.79 -29.74 -2.95
C SER A 74 -11.64 -31.03 -2.92
N GLN A 75 -12.79 -31.02 -2.24
CA GLN A 75 -13.69 -32.18 -2.17
C GLN A 75 -14.78 -32.20 -3.27
N ALA A 76 -14.93 -31.14 -4.07
CA ALA A 76 -15.99 -31.04 -5.09
C ALA A 76 -15.57 -31.45 -6.52
N TYR A 77 -14.28 -31.78 -6.76
CA TYR A 77 -13.76 -32.09 -8.10
C TYR A 77 -13.67 -33.59 -8.46
N ASN A 78 -14.07 -34.50 -7.56
CA ASN A 78 -13.97 -35.95 -7.77
C ASN A 78 -15.27 -36.63 -8.27
N SER A 79 -16.16 -35.91 -8.95
CA SER A 79 -17.42 -36.52 -9.46
C SER A 79 -17.86 -35.92 -10.79
N SER A 80 -17.19 -36.30 -11.88
CA SER A 80 -17.80 -36.49 -13.22
C SER A 80 -16.74 -36.89 -14.25
N ALA A 81 -16.22 -38.10 -14.11
CA ALA A 81 -15.49 -38.78 -15.17
C ALA A 81 -16.14 -40.15 -15.43
N GLN A 82 -17.21 -40.17 -16.22
CA GLN A 82 -17.70 -41.41 -16.85
C GLN A 82 -18.76 -41.14 -17.92
N ALA A 83 -18.38 -41.41 -19.18
CA ALA A 83 -19.17 -41.82 -20.36
C ALA A 83 -18.43 -41.31 -21.62
N ALA A 84 -18.22 -42.03 -22.73
CA ALA A 84 -18.55 -43.38 -23.15
C ALA A 84 -17.65 -43.72 -24.37
N ALA A 85 -17.47 -45.01 -24.65
CA ALA A 85 -16.65 -45.55 -25.73
C ALA A 85 -17.48 -46.01 -26.96
N ALA A 86 -16.76 -46.21 -28.08
CA ALA A 86 -17.12 -46.85 -29.37
C ALA A 86 -17.89 -45.94 -30.38
N VAL A 87 -17.51 -45.80 -31.67
CA VAL A 87 -17.49 -46.77 -32.78
C VAL A 87 -16.65 -46.22 -33.97
N SER A 88 -16.17 -47.10 -34.86
CA SER A 88 -15.14 -46.88 -35.91
C SER A 88 -15.67 -46.71 -37.36
N LEU A 89 -15.05 -45.77 -38.12
CA LEU A 89 -14.67 -45.72 -39.58
C LEU A 89 -15.72 -45.88 -40.74
N PRO A 90 -15.37 -45.58 -42.03
CA PRO A 90 -14.68 -44.41 -42.63
C PRO A 90 -15.29 -43.91 -44.00
N LEU A 91 -14.93 -42.71 -44.52
CA LEU A 91 -14.45 -42.46 -45.91
C LEU A 91 -14.22 -40.97 -46.28
N ALA A 92 -13.06 -40.71 -46.91
CA ALA A 92 -12.72 -39.83 -48.05
C ALA A 92 -13.23 -38.37 -48.18
N GLY A 93 -12.27 -37.43 -48.27
CA GLY A 93 -12.45 -36.08 -48.85
C GLY A 93 -11.26 -35.17 -48.53
N GLY A 94 -10.56 -34.65 -49.54
CA GLY A 94 -9.19 -34.13 -49.45
C GLY A 94 -8.97 -32.80 -48.71
N ALA A 95 -7.77 -32.65 -48.15
CA ALA A 95 -7.28 -31.45 -47.48
C ALA A 95 -6.40 -30.59 -48.42
N PRO A 96 -6.52 -29.24 -48.40
CA PRO A 96 -5.51 -28.34 -48.97
C PRO A 96 -4.35 -28.08 -47.97
N PRO A 97 -3.16 -27.68 -48.45
CA PRO A 97 -1.94 -27.63 -47.64
C PRO A 97 -1.92 -26.46 -46.63
N PRO A 98 -1.21 -26.59 -45.48
CA PRO A 98 -1.07 -25.52 -44.50
C PRO A 98 -0.06 -24.43 -44.94
N PRO A 99 -0.24 -23.16 -44.53
CA PRO A 99 0.75 -22.12 -44.74
C PRO A 99 2.01 -22.34 -43.87
N PRO A 100 3.19 -21.81 -44.28
CA PRO A 100 4.43 -22.02 -43.55
C PRO A 100 4.42 -21.33 -42.16
N PRO A 101 5.11 -21.90 -41.17
CA PRO A 101 5.21 -21.30 -39.83
C PRO A 101 5.99 -19.98 -39.87
N PRO A 102 5.59 -18.97 -39.07
CA PRO A 102 6.40 -17.76 -38.91
C PRO A 102 7.75 -18.14 -38.26
N PRO A 103 8.84 -17.45 -38.63
CA PRO A 103 10.16 -17.71 -38.05
C PRO A 103 10.13 -17.48 -36.52
N PRO A 104 10.89 -18.27 -35.75
CA PRO A 104 10.98 -18.08 -34.30
C PRO A 104 11.46 -16.65 -33.99
N PRO A 105 10.85 -15.94 -33.03
CA PRO A 105 11.35 -14.65 -32.61
C PRO A 105 12.79 -14.80 -32.13
N ALA A 106 13.68 -14.01 -32.74
CA ALA A 106 15.06 -13.90 -32.29
C ALA A 106 15.10 -13.54 -30.79
N PRO A 107 16.11 -14.01 -30.04
CA PRO A 107 16.25 -13.68 -28.63
C PRO A 107 16.29 -12.17 -28.48
N VAL A 108 15.35 -11.61 -27.72
CA VAL A 108 15.40 -10.22 -27.32
C VAL A 108 16.52 -10.11 -26.29
N GLU A 109 17.72 -9.78 -26.75
CA GLU A 109 18.73 -9.18 -25.89
C GLU A 109 18.21 -7.78 -25.53
N GLU A 110 17.53 -7.65 -24.39
CA GLU A 110 17.08 -6.34 -23.90
C GLU A 110 17.90 -5.92 -22.69
N VAL A 111 18.59 -4.80 -22.89
CA VAL A 111 19.56 -4.17 -21.99
C VAL A 111 18.91 -3.91 -20.64
N LYS A 112 19.62 -4.38 -19.60
CA LYS A 112 19.30 -4.34 -18.17
C LYS A 112 19.37 -2.91 -17.62
N GLU A 113 18.55 -1.99 -18.13
CA GLU A 113 18.40 -0.63 -17.60
C GLU A 113 17.10 -0.48 -16.81
N ASP A 114 17.19 0.16 -15.65
CA ASP A 114 16.02 0.43 -14.80
C ASP A 114 14.97 1.29 -15.53
N PRO A 115 13.66 1.02 -15.36
CA PRO A 115 12.60 1.82 -15.96
C PRO A 115 12.69 3.31 -15.59
N PRO A 116 12.22 4.25 -16.44
CA PRO A 116 12.31 5.69 -16.17
C PRO A 116 11.72 6.12 -14.82
N ALA A 117 10.62 5.49 -14.38
CA ALA A 117 10.02 5.75 -13.07
C ALA A 117 10.96 5.38 -11.92
N VAL A 118 11.71 4.29 -12.05
CA VAL A 118 12.69 3.85 -11.05
C VAL A 118 13.92 4.76 -11.05
N LYS A 119 14.42 5.15 -12.23
CA LYS A 119 15.50 6.13 -12.36
C LYS A 119 15.12 7.48 -11.72
N ALA A 120 13.90 7.95 -11.95
CA ALA A 120 13.38 9.18 -11.33
C ALA A 120 13.26 9.04 -9.81
N TRP A 121 12.79 7.88 -9.33
CA TRP A 121 12.76 7.57 -7.90
C TRP A 121 14.15 7.69 -7.26
N ASP A 122 15.16 7.06 -7.88
CA ASP A 122 16.53 7.08 -7.36
C ASP A 122 17.16 8.47 -7.37
N ALA A 123 16.88 9.26 -8.41
CA ALA A 123 17.39 10.61 -8.51
C ALA A 123 16.73 11.58 -7.50
N THR A 124 15.53 11.29 -7.01
CA THR A 124 14.78 12.23 -6.16
C THR A 124 14.44 11.70 -4.78
N VAL A 125 13.70 10.59 -4.69
CA VAL A 125 13.16 10.08 -3.43
C VAL A 125 14.28 9.48 -2.58
N THR A 126 15.19 8.74 -3.21
CA THR A 126 16.35 8.14 -2.52
C THR A 126 17.26 9.19 -1.89
N GLU A 127 17.51 10.31 -2.56
CA GLU A 127 18.29 11.43 -2.00
C GLU A 127 17.63 12.05 -0.76
N ALA A 128 16.32 12.34 -0.82
CA ALA A 128 15.59 12.87 0.32
C ALA A 128 15.53 11.88 1.50
N LEU A 129 15.43 10.58 1.20
CA LEU A 129 15.44 9.51 2.21
C LEU A 129 16.82 9.42 2.89
N ASN A 130 17.90 9.52 2.11
CA ASN A 130 19.27 9.50 2.62
C ASN A 130 19.54 10.69 3.56
N GLU A 131 19.08 11.89 3.19
CA GLU A 131 19.17 13.08 4.06
C GLU A 131 18.44 12.85 5.40
N TYR A 132 17.19 12.38 5.36
CA TYR A 132 16.43 12.05 6.56
C TYR A 132 17.12 10.97 7.41
N LYS A 133 17.67 9.92 6.79
CA LYS A 133 18.39 8.86 7.49
C LYS A 133 19.65 9.37 8.18
N GLN A 134 20.43 10.22 7.50
CA GLN A 134 21.64 10.82 8.08
C GLN A 134 21.31 11.71 9.28
N LEU A 135 20.27 12.53 9.19
CA LEU A 135 19.81 13.36 10.32
C LEU A 135 19.27 12.50 11.46
N SER A 136 18.56 11.41 11.15
CA SER A 136 18.06 10.47 12.17
C SER A 136 19.21 9.80 12.91
N ALA A 137 20.29 9.44 12.21
CA ALA A 137 21.50 8.90 12.82
C ALA A 137 22.20 9.92 13.74
N LYS A 138 22.18 11.21 13.39
CA LYS A 138 22.70 12.29 14.25
C LYS A 138 21.87 12.48 15.52
N VAL A 139 20.54 12.40 15.42
CA VAL A 139 19.63 12.44 16.59
C VAL A 139 19.82 11.19 17.47
N GLY A 140 20.00 10.01 16.85
CA GLY A 140 20.28 8.77 17.54
C GLY A 140 19.05 8.13 18.21
N GLY A 141 19.30 7.14 19.09
CA GLY A 141 18.27 6.46 19.88
C GLY A 141 17.14 5.84 19.04
N LEU A 142 15.91 5.93 19.55
CA LEU A 142 14.70 5.41 18.90
C LEU A 142 14.40 6.08 17.55
N VAL A 143 14.86 7.31 17.35
CA VAL A 143 14.68 8.04 16.09
C VAL A 143 15.49 7.38 14.98
N ASN A 144 16.74 7.01 15.26
CA ASN A 144 17.57 6.28 14.30
C ASN A 144 17.04 4.86 14.04
N GLU A 145 16.57 4.17 15.08
CA GLU A 145 15.95 2.85 14.94
C GLU A 145 14.72 2.89 14.01
N GLN A 146 13.81 3.84 14.24
CA GLN A 146 12.64 4.01 13.40
C GLN A 146 12.99 4.39 11.96
N ALA A 147 14.01 5.23 11.76
CA ALA A 147 14.47 5.62 10.42
C ALA A 147 15.04 4.44 9.61
N ASN A 148 15.62 3.43 10.27
CA ASN A 148 16.05 2.21 9.59
C ASN A 148 14.84 1.42 9.07
N SER A 149 13.77 1.30 9.86
CA SER A 149 12.52 0.68 9.41
C SER A 149 11.87 1.48 8.27
N VAL A 150 11.85 2.81 8.35
CA VAL A 150 11.39 3.67 7.24
C VAL A 150 12.20 3.43 5.97
N SER A 151 13.52 3.27 6.07
CA SER A 151 14.38 2.97 4.92
C SER A 151 14.00 1.65 4.25
N LYS A 152 13.70 0.61 5.03
CA LYS A 152 13.17 -0.65 4.50
C LYS A 152 11.83 -0.45 3.81
N THR A 153 10.92 0.32 4.41
CA THR A 153 9.60 0.61 3.83
C THR A 153 9.72 1.27 2.45
N TYR A 154 10.60 2.26 2.31
CA TYR A 154 10.82 2.92 1.01
C TYR A 154 11.52 2.01 -0.01
N ALA A 155 12.37 1.07 0.44
CA ALA A 155 12.94 0.06 -0.45
C ALA A 155 11.85 -0.87 -1.01
N GLU A 156 10.93 -1.36 -0.17
CA GLU A 156 9.79 -2.17 -0.64
C GLU A 156 8.86 -1.38 -1.55
N GLN A 157 8.69 -0.09 -1.28
CA GLN A 157 7.92 0.79 -2.14
C GLN A 157 8.58 0.99 -3.52
N ARG A 158 9.91 1.17 -3.57
CA ARG A 158 10.67 1.20 -4.83
C ARG A 158 10.54 -0.12 -5.59
N ASN A 159 10.60 -1.25 -4.89
CA ASN A 159 10.42 -2.58 -5.49
C ASN A 159 9.04 -2.71 -6.16
N LEU A 160 7.98 -2.18 -5.53
CA LEU A 160 6.65 -2.13 -6.14
C LEU A 160 6.58 -1.24 -7.38
N VAL A 161 7.27 -0.10 -7.39
CA VAL A 161 7.39 0.75 -8.58
C VAL A 161 8.09 0.01 -9.72
N LEU A 162 9.20 -0.67 -9.42
CA LEU A 162 9.92 -1.49 -10.39
C LEU A 162 9.04 -2.63 -10.92
N LEU A 163 8.35 -3.33 -10.03
CA LEU A 163 7.45 -4.42 -10.38
C LEU A 163 6.35 -3.93 -11.31
N ALA A 164 5.67 -2.83 -10.99
CA ALA A 164 4.63 -2.28 -11.83
C ALA A 164 5.16 -1.82 -13.20
N ALA A 165 6.32 -1.18 -13.23
CA ALA A 165 6.97 -0.79 -14.49
C ALA A 165 7.42 -1.99 -15.35
N SER A 166 7.52 -3.19 -14.77
CA SER A 166 7.94 -4.42 -15.46
C SER A 166 6.80 -5.39 -15.76
N CYS A 167 5.66 -5.23 -15.09
CA CYS A 167 4.55 -6.18 -15.12
C CYS A 167 3.27 -5.56 -15.64
N THR A 168 2.39 -6.43 -16.14
CA THR A 168 1.00 -6.07 -16.40
C THR A 168 0.25 -5.83 -15.11
N ARG A 169 -0.77 -4.96 -15.19
CA ARG A 169 -1.66 -4.69 -14.06
C ARG A 169 -2.44 -5.97 -13.69
N PRO A 170 -2.47 -6.36 -12.39
CA PRO A 170 -3.28 -7.49 -11.94
C PRO A 170 -4.74 -7.37 -12.39
N ALA A 171 -5.34 -8.49 -12.80
CA ALA A 171 -6.75 -8.55 -13.14
C ALA A 171 -7.60 -8.17 -11.91
N GLY A 172 -8.46 -7.15 -12.05
CA GLY A 172 -9.20 -6.57 -10.91
C GLY A 172 -8.48 -5.42 -10.20
N GLY A 173 -7.28 -5.04 -10.66
CA GLY A 173 -6.57 -3.85 -10.21
C GLY A 173 -6.16 -3.89 -8.74
N VAL A 174 -6.24 -2.73 -8.08
CA VAL A 174 -5.86 -2.56 -6.66
C VAL A 174 -6.72 -3.36 -5.68
N GLN A 175 -7.85 -3.92 -6.13
CA GLN A 175 -8.74 -4.76 -5.31
C GLN A 175 -8.52 -6.26 -5.53
N SER A 176 -7.58 -6.63 -6.40
CA SER A 176 -7.30 -8.03 -6.69
C SER A 176 -6.56 -8.73 -5.55
N PRO A 177 -6.79 -10.04 -5.32
CA PRO A 177 -6.01 -10.83 -4.39
C PRO A 177 -4.51 -10.83 -4.72
N THR A 178 -4.17 -10.85 -6.01
CA THR A 178 -2.80 -10.75 -6.50
C THR A 178 -2.15 -9.44 -6.03
N PHE A 179 -2.81 -8.30 -6.22
CA PHE A 179 -2.28 -7.02 -5.74
C PHE A 179 -2.14 -6.97 -4.21
N ALA A 180 -3.10 -7.53 -3.47
CA ALA A 180 -3.00 -7.62 -2.02
C ALA A 180 -1.76 -8.43 -1.57
N LYS A 181 -1.44 -9.52 -2.28
CA LYS A 181 -0.23 -10.32 -2.04
C LYS A 181 1.05 -9.52 -2.33
N LEU A 182 1.09 -8.79 -3.44
CA LEU A 182 2.23 -7.95 -3.81
C LEU A 182 2.52 -6.87 -2.76
N LEU A 183 1.50 -6.36 -2.08
CA LEU A 183 1.66 -5.35 -1.04
C LEU A 183 2.16 -5.87 0.31
N GLN A 184 2.16 -7.19 0.55
CA GLN A 184 2.49 -7.75 1.86
C GLN A 184 3.86 -7.32 2.42
N PRO A 185 4.96 -7.27 1.62
CA PRO A 185 6.25 -6.80 2.12
C PRO A 185 6.21 -5.34 2.60
N LEU A 186 5.54 -4.47 1.83
CA LEU A 186 5.35 -3.06 2.20
C LEU A 186 4.52 -2.94 3.49
N GLN A 187 3.45 -3.73 3.62
CA GLN A 187 2.61 -3.75 4.82
C GLN A 187 3.38 -4.21 6.07
N ALA A 188 4.20 -5.26 5.95
CA ALA A 188 5.03 -5.74 7.04
C ALA A 188 6.04 -4.66 7.49
N ALA A 189 6.72 -4.02 6.53
CA ALA A 189 7.65 -2.94 6.83
C ALA A 189 6.96 -1.72 7.49
N LEU A 190 5.71 -1.41 7.10
CA LEU A 190 4.90 -0.37 7.75
C LEU A 190 4.60 -0.69 9.21
N VAL A 191 4.24 -1.95 9.50
CA VAL A 191 3.99 -2.40 10.87
C VAL A 191 5.24 -2.24 11.74
N GLU A 192 6.43 -2.58 11.23
CA GLU A 192 7.69 -2.37 11.95
C GLU A 192 7.89 -0.90 12.36
N VAL A 193 7.59 0.06 11.48
CA VAL A 193 7.71 1.49 11.79
C VAL A 193 6.74 1.92 12.89
N SER A 194 5.49 1.46 12.83
CA SER A 194 4.45 1.81 13.80
C SER A 194 4.71 1.17 15.18
N GLU A 195 5.19 -0.06 15.22
CA GLU A 195 5.47 -0.78 16.46
C GLU A 195 6.53 -0.09 17.33
N ILE A 196 7.56 0.51 16.72
CA ILE A 196 8.59 1.25 17.47
C ILE A 196 7.96 2.39 18.27
N ARG A 197 7.02 3.12 17.68
CA ARG A 197 6.30 4.20 18.37
C ARG A 197 5.35 3.65 19.44
N ASP A 198 4.65 2.55 19.14
CA ASP A 198 3.66 1.98 20.06
C ASP A 198 4.26 1.30 21.29
N LYS A 199 5.43 0.65 21.15
CA LYS A 199 6.18 0.08 22.27
C LYS A 199 6.81 1.15 23.17
N ASN A 200 7.03 2.35 22.65
CA ASN A 200 7.72 3.45 23.32
C ASN A 200 6.82 4.66 23.62
N ARG A 201 5.51 4.44 23.84
CA ARG A 201 4.54 5.53 24.12
C ARG A 201 4.87 6.39 25.36
N GLY A 202 5.66 5.86 26.29
CA GLY A 202 6.11 6.57 27.49
C GLY A 202 7.35 7.47 27.29
N ASP A 203 8.01 7.41 26.13
CA ASP A 203 9.25 8.14 25.88
C ASP A 203 8.99 9.64 25.66
N LYS A 204 9.17 10.46 26.69
CA LYS A 204 8.90 11.90 26.60
C LYS A 204 9.87 12.66 25.70
N GLN A 205 11.06 12.12 25.45
CA GLN A 205 12.10 12.77 24.66
C GLN A 205 11.80 12.66 23.16
N PHE A 206 11.41 11.46 22.70
CA PHE A 206 11.25 11.15 21.30
C PHE A 206 9.81 10.89 20.87
N PHE A 207 8.81 10.92 21.76
CA PHE A 207 7.41 10.65 21.37
C PHE A 207 6.91 11.51 20.21
N ASN A 208 7.23 12.81 20.17
CA ASN A 208 6.84 13.67 19.05
C ASN A 208 7.59 13.30 17.76
N HIS A 209 8.85 12.85 17.84
CA HIS A 209 9.61 12.36 16.69
C HIS A 209 8.97 11.09 16.14
N LEU A 210 8.74 10.11 17.01
CA LEU A 210 8.12 8.84 16.64
C LEU A 210 6.71 9.05 16.08
N SER A 211 5.96 10.01 16.64
CA SER A 211 4.62 10.35 16.14
C SER A 211 4.65 11.09 14.81
N THR A 212 5.64 11.97 14.58
CA THR A 212 5.83 12.61 13.26
C THR A 212 5.94 11.56 12.16
N VAL A 213 6.73 10.51 12.41
CA VAL A 213 6.91 9.41 11.46
C VAL A 213 5.66 8.52 11.40
N SER A 214 5.08 8.11 12.53
CA SER A 214 3.94 7.17 12.51
C SER A 214 2.69 7.74 11.84
N GLU A 215 2.47 9.05 11.94
CA GLU A 215 1.34 9.71 11.28
C GLU A 215 1.62 10.05 9.81
N GLY A 216 2.89 10.15 9.41
CA GLY A 216 3.29 10.45 8.03
C GLY A 216 3.57 9.22 7.16
N ILE A 217 4.09 8.15 7.75
CA ILE A 217 4.48 6.93 7.03
C ILE A 217 3.35 6.26 6.24
N PRO A 218 2.05 6.35 6.60
CA PRO A 218 0.98 5.80 5.77
C PRO A 218 0.98 6.35 4.33
N ALA A 219 1.59 7.52 4.07
CA ALA A 219 1.81 8.07 2.73
C ALA A 219 2.35 7.04 1.73
N VAL A 220 3.15 6.07 2.17
CA VAL A 220 3.70 5.04 1.28
C VAL A 220 2.62 4.13 0.66
N GLY A 221 1.44 4.07 1.28
CA GLY A 221 0.27 3.36 0.79
C GLY A 221 -0.37 3.95 -0.47
N TRP A 222 0.13 5.08 -0.99
CA TRP A 222 -0.38 5.69 -2.22
C TRP A 222 -0.42 4.74 -3.42
N VAL A 223 0.43 3.70 -3.42
CA VAL A 223 0.48 2.66 -4.47
C VAL A 223 -0.86 1.93 -4.65
N ALA A 224 -1.72 1.94 -3.63
CA ALA A 224 -3.07 1.38 -3.64
C ALA A 224 -4.18 2.43 -3.83
N VAL A 225 -3.82 3.69 -4.11
CA VAL A 225 -4.74 4.82 -4.19
C VAL A 225 -4.92 5.27 -5.64
N GLU A 226 -6.15 5.21 -6.10
CA GLU A 226 -6.58 5.69 -7.41
C GLU A 226 -7.86 6.54 -7.24
N PRO A 227 -8.08 7.61 -8.02
CA PRO A 227 -7.18 8.21 -9.01
C PRO A 227 -6.33 9.36 -8.43
N LYS A 228 -6.31 9.57 -7.11
CA LYS A 228 -5.73 10.76 -6.47
C LYS A 228 -4.65 10.43 -5.43
N PRO A 229 -3.54 9.75 -5.81
CA PRO A 229 -2.46 9.43 -4.87
C PRO A 229 -1.72 10.68 -4.36
N GLY A 230 -1.55 11.73 -5.19
CA GLY A 230 -0.89 12.98 -4.79
C GLY A 230 -1.60 13.72 -3.63
N PRO A 231 -2.92 13.98 -3.74
CA PRO A 231 -3.71 14.51 -2.62
C PRO A 231 -3.66 13.65 -1.36
N TYR A 232 -3.70 12.32 -1.49
CA TYR A 232 -3.57 11.41 -0.35
C TYR A 232 -2.24 11.61 0.41
N VAL A 233 -1.11 11.68 -0.30
CA VAL A 233 0.21 11.93 0.33
C VAL A 233 0.25 13.29 1.01
N ALA A 234 -0.41 14.31 0.46
CA ALA A 234 -0.48 15.63 1.09
C ALA A 234 -1.18 15.58 2.46
N GLU A 235 -2.28 14.84 2.59
CA GLU A 235 -3.00 14.69 3.88
C GLU A 235 -2.14 13.99 4.95
N MET A 236 -1.37 12.97 4.55
CA MET A 236 -0.45 12.27 5.46
C MET A 236 0.71 13.18 5.89
N LYS A 237 1.24 13.98 4.96
CA LYS A 237 2.25 15.00 5.27
C LYS A 237 1.73 16.04 6.26
N ASP A 238 0.51 16.54 6.08
CA ASP A 238 -0.09 17.52 6.99
C ASP A 238 -0.28 16.95 8.40
N SER A 239 -0.62 15.66 8.49
CA SER A 239 -0.70 14.92 9.76
C SER A 239 0.66 14.82 10.46
N ALA A 240 1.73 14.49 9.72
CA ALA A 240 3.10 14.51 10.24
C ALA A 240 3.56 15.93 10.65
N GLN A 241 3.21 16.94 9.87
CA GLN A 241 3.60 18.33 10.08
C GLN A 241 3.14 18.86 11.45
N PHE A 242 1.97 18.41 11.91
CA PHE A 242 1.46 18.76 13.24
C PHE A 242 2.43 18.41 14.36
N TYR A 243 3.01 17.21 14.33
CA TYR A 243 4.00 16.77 15.33
C TYR A 243 5.38 17.36 15.06
N ALA A 244 5.80 17.48 13.80
CA ALA A 244 7.05 18.15 13.42
C ALA A 244 7.11 19.58 13.96
N ASN A 245 6.00 20.33 13.89
CA ASN A 245 5.91 21.69 14.41
C ASN A 245 6.14 21.76 15.93
N ARG A 246 5.76 20.73 16.69
CA ARG A 246 6.02 20.67 18.13
C ARG A 246 7.51 20.52 18.40
N ILE A 247 8.18 19.63 17.68
CA ILE A 247 9.64 19.46 17.78
C ILE A 247 10.35 20.75 17.40
N ILE A 248 9.98 21.37 16.29
CA ILE A 248 10.57 22.64 15.86
C ILE A 248 10.38 23.70 16.94
N LYS A 249 9.20 23.79 17.55
CA LYS A 249 8.93 24.74 18.64
C LYS A 249 9.82 24.48 19.86
N ASP A 250 9.99 23.22 20.25
CA ASP A 250 10.72 22.83 21.45
C ASP A 250 12.26 22.95 21.27
N PHE A 251 12.75 22.82 20.04
CA PHE A 251 14.18 22.73 19.74
C PHE A 251 14.77 23.91 18.94
N LYS A 252 13.97 24.84 18.41
CA LYS A 252 14.45 25.95 17.56
C LYS A 252 15.52 26.84 18.19
N ASP A 253 15.50 26.98 19.51
CA ASP A 253 16.40 27.85 20.27
C ASP A 253 17.46 27.05 21.07
N THR A 254 17.50 25.72 20.89
CA THR A 254 18.39 24.81 21.64
C THR A 254 19.24 23.95 20.71
N ASP A 255 18.67 22.91 20.12
CA ASP A 255 19.38 21.99 19.22
C ASP A 255 18.73 21.94 17.84
N LYS A 256 19.41 22.58 16.88
CA LYS A 256 18.97 22.68 15.49
C LYS A 256 18.92 21.34 14.77
N THR A 257 19.61 20.31 15.25
CA THR A 257 19.60 18.96 14.65
C THR A 257 18.17 18.39 14.60
N HIS A 258 17.39 18.59 15.66
CA HIS A 258 15.99 18.15 15.74
C HIS A 258 15.07 18.94 14.80
N VAL A 259 15.36 20.23 14.60
CA VAL A 259 14.64 21.10 13.67
C VAL A 259 14.89 20.67 12.22
N GLU A 260 16.16 20.43 11.89
CA GLU A 260 16.59 19.96 10.57
C GLU A 260 15.99 18.59 10.27
N TRP A 261 16.07 17.66 11.22
CA TRP A 261 15.44 16.34 11.13
C TRP A 261 13.92 16.41 10.89
N SER A 262 13.22 17.29 11.63
CA SER A 262 11.78 17.46 11.48
C SER A 262 11.43 17.94 10.07
N ARG A 263 12.21 18.88 9.53
CA ARG A 263 12.03 19.40 8.18
C ARG A 263 12.39 18.37 7.11
N SER A 264 13.41 17.54 7.32
CA SER A 264 13.82 16.53 6.34
C SER A 264 12.77 15.45 6.14
N PHE A 265 12.08 15.01 7.20
CA PHE A 265 10.99 14.04 7.04
C PHE A 265 9.79 14.61 6.28
N ILE A 266 9.41 15.86 6.56
CA ILE A 266 8.35 16.54 5.79
C ILE A 266 8.77 16.73 4.33
N LYS A 267 10.03 17.10 4.09
CA LYS A 267 10.61 17.21 2.75
C LYS A 267 10.55 15.87 2.01
N LEU A 268 10.87 14.76 2.66
CA LEU A 268 10.74 13.42 2.07
C LEU A 268 9.32 13.14 1.58
N LEU A 269 8.30 13.46 2.38
CA LEU A 269 6.89 13.27 1.98
C LEU A 269 6.48 14.19 0.82
N GLU A 270 6.95 15.44 0.80
CA GLU A 270 6.68 16.36 -0.33
C GLU A 270 7.42 15.93 -1.61
N THR A 271 8.65 15.44 -1.50
CA THR A 271 9.41 14.86 -2.62
C THR A 271 8.68 13.64 -3.17
N LEU A 272 8.19 12.75 -2.30
CA LEU A 272 7.38 11.59 -2.72
C LEU A 272 6.12 12.04 -3.47
N ARG A 273 5.39 13.03 -2.94
CA ARG A 273 4.22 13.61 -3.61
C ARG A 273 4.56 14.18 -4.99
N THR A 274 5.66 14.92 -5.08
CA THR A 274 6.12 15.52 -6.35
C THR A 274 6.47 14.46 -7.37
N TYR A 275 7.21 13.42 -6.95
CA TYR A 275 7.53 12.26 -7.77
C TYR A 275 6.24 11.58 -8.30
N ILE A 276 5.25 11.36 -7.43
CA ILE A 276 3.96 10.76 -7.82
C ILE A 276 3.24 11.63 -8.84
N MET A 277 3.17 12.95 -8.62
CA MET A 277 2.47 13.84 -9.54
C MET A 277 3.09 13.87 -10.94
N GLN A 278 4.41 13.67 -11.05
CA GLN A 278 5.14 13.66 -12.31
C GLN A 278 5.12 12.30 -13.02
N ASN A 279 5.15 11.19 -12.27
CA ASN A 279 5.40 9.86 -12.82
C ASN A 279 4.24 8.87 -12.65
N GLN A 280 3.34 9.12 -11.69
CA GLN A 280 2.33 8.18 -11.17
C GLN A 280 1.00 8.89 -10.90
N THR A 281 0.64 9.85 -11.78
CA THR A 281 -0.32 10.93 -11.49
C THR A 281 -1.70 10.42 -11.03
N THR A 282 -2.18 9.32 -11.61
CA THR A 282 -3.51 8.74 -11.33
C THR A 282 -3.47 7.42 -10.56
N GLY A 283 -2.29 7.02 -10.07
CA GLY A 283 -2.06 5.74 -9.44
C GLY A 283 -0.78 5.09 -9.94
N LEU A 284 -0.50 3.89 -9.42
CA LEU A 284 0.65 3.11 -9.84
C LEU A 284 0.52 2.74 -11.33
N VAL A 285 1.52 3.11 -12.14
CA VAL A 285 1.58 2.91 -13.58
C VAL A 285 2.18 1.55 -13.87
N TRP A 286 1.39 0.72 -14.57
CA TRP A 286 1.76 -0.63 -14.96
C TRP A 286 2.19 -0.69 -16.41
N ASN A 287 3.06 -1.63 -16.77
CA ASN A 287 3.46 -1.88 -18.15
C ASN A 287 2.43 -2.77 -18.87
N PRO A 288 1.68 -2.26 -19.87
CA PRO A 288 0.67 -3.05 -20.58
C PRO A 288 1.24 -4.24 -21.35
N LYS A 289 2.55 -4.25 -21.62
CA LYS A 289 3.29 -5.32 -22.29
C LYS A 289 4.25 -6.04 -21.34
N GLY A 290 4.09 -5.84 -20.03
CA GLY A 290 4.96 -6.41 -19.02
C GLY A 290 4.73 -7.91 -18.80
N ALA A 291 5.53 -8.49 -17.92
CA ALA A 291 5.36 -9.87 -17.47
C ALA A 291 4.10 -10.04 -16.60
N ASP A 292 3.75 -11.28 -16.29
CA ASP A 292 2.75 -11.59 -15.27
C ASP A 292 3.35 -11.29 -13.88
N PRO A 293 2.73 -10.40 -13.08
CA PRO A 293 3.22 -10.05 -11.75
C PRO A 293 3.31 -11.23 -10.77
N GLU A 294 2.59 -12.33 -10.99
CA GLU A 294 2.69 -13.53 -10.13
C GLU A 294 3.96 -14.34 -10.36
N THR A 295 4.54 -14.25 -11.56
CA THR A 295 5.72 -15.01 -11.96
C THR A 295 6.98 -14.15 -12.01
N PHE A 296 6.84 -12.83 -11.94
CA PHE A 296 7.94 -11.88 -12.00
C PHE A 296 8.86 -12.01 -10.78
N LYS A 297 10.12 -12.33 -11.05
CA LYS A 297 11.21 -12.19 -10.09
C LYS A 297 11.98 -10.94 -10.46
N ALA A 298 11.89 -9.89 -9.64
CA ALA A 298 12.76 -8.74 -9.78
C ALA A 298 14.21 -9.24 -9.72
N GLY A 299 14.97 -9.03 -10.79
CA GLY A 299 16.38 -9.41 -10.83
C GLY A 299 17.11 -8.68 -9.71
N GLY A 300 17.58 -9.41 -8.70
CA GLY A 300 18.33 -8.84 -7.60
C GLY A 300 19.51 -8.04 -8.12
N SER A 301 19.63 -6.80 -7.67
CA SER A 301 20.87 -6.02 -7.66
C SER A 301 21.11 -5.58 -6.23
#